data_AF-A0A017HLU9-F1
#
_entry.id   AF-A0A017HLU9-F1
#
_cell.length_a   1.000
_cell.length_b   1.000
_cell.length_c   1.000
_cell.angle_alpha   90.00
_cell.angle_beta   90.00
_cell.angle_gamma   90.00
#
_symmetry.space_group_name_H-M   'P 1'
#
loop_
_entity.id
_entity.type
_entity.pdbx_description
1 polymer ?
#
loop_
_entity_poly.entity_id
_entity_poly.type
_entity_poly.pdbx_seq_one_letter_code
_entity_poly.pdbx_strand_id
1 'polypeptide(L)'
;MAGTPKEPKAPRPAASGPVSLPATETAQALGEILAGRGLSQYRAAKMAETSQPYLNQVATGRRKASAEWIDLIANALDLSPEESERLHRAAAKDHGFRIDLTKKP
;
A
#
# COMPACT_ATOMS: atom_id res chain seq x y z
N MET A 1 -36.98 -8.14 -32.77
CA MET A 1 -35.86 -8.93 -32.21
C MET A 1 -34.65 -8.76 -33.11
N ALA A 2 -33.59 -8.13 -32.63
CA ALA A 2 -32.22 -8.27 -33.13
C ALA A 2 -31.30 -7.53 -32.14
N GLY A 3 -30.84 -8.23 -31.11
CA GLY A 3 -29.83 -7.72 -30.20
C GLY A 3 -28.48 -7.73 -30.91
N THR A 4 -27.79 -6.60 -30.89
CA THR A 4 -26.40 -6.52 -31.34
C THR A 4 -25.49 -7.23 -30.32
N PRO A 5 -24.55 -8.09 -30.77
CA PRO A 5 -23.68 -8.84 -29.87
C PRO A 5 -22.71 -7.88 -29.17
N LYS A 6 -22.63 -7.97 -27.84
CA LYS A 6 -21.68 -7.24 -27.00
C LYS A 6 -20.31 -7.89 -27.13
N GLU A 7 -19.37 -7.18 -27.75
CA GLU A 7 -17.96 -7.55 -27.80
C GLU A 7 -17.40 -7.79 -26.38
N PRO A 8 -16.62 -8.85 -26.14
CA PRO A 8 -15.99 -9.08 -24.84
C PRO A 8 -14.83 -8.10 -24.65
N LYS A 9 -14.91 -7.26 -23.60
CA LYS A 9 -13.82 -6.36 -23.21
C LYS A 9 -12.58 -7.19 -22.85
N ALA A 10 -11.49 -6.97 -23.60
CA ALA A 10 -10.19 -7.56 -23.35
C ALA A 10 -9.75 -7.37 -21.88
N PRO A 11 -9.03 -8.33 -21.28
CA PRO A 11 -8.42 -8.14 -19.98
C PRO A 11 -7.46 -6.95 -20.05
N ARG A 12 -7.68 -5.97 -19.18
CA ARG A 12 -6.81 -4.78 -19.09
C ARG A 12 -5.37 -5.24 -18.88
N PRO A 13 -4.40 -4.76 -19.68
CA PRO A 13 -3.00 -5.11 -19.47
C PRO A 13 -2.58 -4.68 -18.06
N ALA A 14 -1.89 -5.57 -17.36
CA ALA A 14 -1.26 -5.26 -16.08
C ALA A 14 -0.35 -4.04 -16.30
N ALA A 15 -0.71 -2.93 -15.66
CA ALA A 15 -0.02 -1.65 -15.80
C ALA A 15 1.42 -1.78 -15.27
N SER A 16 2.33 -2.16 -16.17
CA SER A 16 3.78 -2.01 -15.99
C SER A 16 4.15 -0.60 -16.46
N GLY A 17 3.63 0.40 -15.74
CA GLY A 17 4.11 1.78 -15.87
C GLY A 17 5.37 1.97 -15.04
N PRO A 18 6.21 2.99 -15.33
CA PRO A 18 7.34 3.32 -14.48
C PRO A 18 6.81 3.58 -13.08
N VAL A 19 7.24 2.75 -12.13
CA VAL A 19 6.95 2.96 -10.71
C VAL A 19 7.57 4.31 -10.36
N SER A 20 6.76 5.36 -10.30
CA SER A 20 7.21 6.66 -9.78
C SER A 20 7.88 6.37 -8.46
N LEU A 21 9.09 6.91 -8.26
CA LEU A 21 9.78 6.80 -6.98
C LEU A 21 8.78 7.12 -5.87
N PRO A 22 8.67 6.26 -4.83
CA PRO A 22 7.67 6.43 -3.80
C PRO A 22 7.86 7.81 -3.17
N ALA A 23 6.84 8.65 -3.26
CA ALA A 23 6.90 10.03 -2.75
C ALA A 23 6.97 10.08 -1.20
N THR A 24 6.78 8.94 -0.54
CA THR A 24 6.79 8.78 0.91
C THR A 24 7.46 7.46 1.32
N GLU A 25 8.02 7.42 2.52
CA GLU A 25 8.64 6.20 3.07
C GLU A 25 7.60 5.08 3.19
N THR A 26 6.36 5.42 3.54
CA THR A 26 5.26 4.44 3.63
C THR A 26 4.94 3.82 2.28
N ALA A 27 4.92 4.63 1.22
CA ALA A 27 4.68 4.12 -0.14
C ALA A 27 5.76 3.13 -0.55
N GLN A 28 7.02 3.43 -0.21
CA GLN A 28 8.15 2.55 -0.48
C GLN A 28 8.02 1.23 0.28
N ALA A 29 7.87 1.29 1.61
CA ALA A 29 7.81 0.11 2.47
C ALA A 29 6.63 -0.79 2.07
N LEU A 30 5.45 -0.22 1.82
CA LEU A 30 4.29 -0.97 1.37
C LEU A 30 4.54 -1.61 0.00
N GLY A 31 5.14 -0.88 -0.94
CA GLY A 31 5.47 -1.41 -2.27
C GLY A 31 6.40 -2.62 -2.20
N GLU A 32 7.43 -2.56 -1.36
CA GLU A 32 8.39 -3.65 -1.18
C GLU A 32 7.76 -4.88 -0.52
N ILE A 33 6.94 -4.70 0.52
CA ILE A 33 6.21 -5.79 1.19
C ILE A 33 5.28 -6.49 0.20
N LEU A 34 4.50 -5.72 -0.57
CA LEU A 34 3.60 -6.27 -1.57
C LEU A 34 4.35 -7.00 -2.69
N ALA A 35 5.46 -6.44 -3.16
CA ALA A 35 6.31 -7.07 -4.18
C ALA A 35 6.93 -8.39 -3.68
N GLY A 36 7.47 -8.41 -2.46
CA GLY A 36 8.03 -9.61 -1.84
C GLY A 36 7.01 -10.74 -1.65
N ARG A 37 5.73 -10.38 -1.51
CA ARG A 37 4.61 -11.32 -1.37
C ARG A 37 3.87 -11.61 -2.70
N GLY A 38 4.28 -11.00 -3.82
CA GLY A 38 3.59 -11.15 -5.10
C GLY A 38 2.14 -10.62 -5.09
N LEU A 39 1.83 -9.67 -4.21
CA LEU A 39 0.50 -9.10 -4.04
C LEU A 39 0.35 -7.80 -4.83
N SER A 40 -0.80 -7.63 -5.48
CA SER A 40 -1.16 -6.35 -6.09
C SER A 40 -1.84 -5.44 -5.07
N GLN A 41 -1.71 -4.12 -5.25
CA GLN A 41 -2.43 -3.11 -4.47
C GLN A 41 -3.94 -3.35 -4.43
N TYR A 42 -4.52 -3.83 -5.54
CA TYR A 42 -5.94 -4.19 -5.61
C TYR A 42 -6.28 -5.34 -4.67
N ARG A 43 -5.49 -6.42 -4.70
CA ARG A 43 -5.70 -7.57 -3.81
C ARG A 43 -5.50 -7.17 -2.35
N ALA A 44 -4.47 -6.39 -2.05
CA ALA A 44 -4.22 -5.89 -0.71
C ALA A 44 -5.39 -5.05 -0.17
N ALA A 45 -5.95 -4.16 -1.00
CA ALA A 45 -7.11 -3.36 -0.61
C ALA A 45 -8.33 -4.22 -0.31
N LYS A 46 -8.54 -5.27 -1.11
CA LYS A 46 -9.64 -6.23 -0.92
C LYS A 46 -9.48 -7.06 0.35
N MET A 47 -8.27 -7.53 0.64
CA MET A 47 -7.99 -8.29 1.85
C MET A 47 -8.18 -7.44 3.11
N ALA A 48 -7.77 -6.17 3.06
CA ALA A 48 -7.89 -5.26 4.19
C ALA A 48 -9.25 -4.55 4.31
N GLU A 49 -10.23 -4.95 3.48
CA GLU A 49 -11.56 -4.32 3.45
C GLU A 49 -11.51 -2.78 3.37
N THR A 50 -10.45 -2.24 2.77
CA THR A 50 -10.22 -0.81 2.64
C THR A 50 -10.52 -0.35 1.23
N SER A 51 -10.81 0.94 1.07
CA SER A 51 -11.08 1.48 -0.26
C SER A 51 -9.82 1.45 -1.12
N GLN A 52 -9.92 0.87 -2.32
CA GLN A 52 -8.85 0.89 -3.31
C GLN A 52 -8.32 2.32 -3.59
N PRO A 53 -9.16 3.37 -3.66
CA PRO A 53 -8.68 4.74 -3.80
C PRO A 53 -7.77 5.19 -2.66
N TYR A 54 -8.11 4.87 -1.41
CA TYR A 54 -7.29 5.22 -0.25
C TYR A 54 -5.93 4.51 -0.30
N LEU A 55 -5.93 3.18 -0.54
CA LEU A 55 -4.67 2.43 -0.65
C LEU A 55 -3.79 2.99 -1.76
N ASN A 56 -4.36 3.32 -2.92
CA ASN A 56 -3.61 3.95 -4.01
C ASN A 56 -3.04 5.32 -3.58
N GLN A 57 -3.80 6.16 -2.87
CA GLN A 57 -3.28 7.44 -2.38
C GLN A 57 -2.11 7.26 -1.41
N VAL A 58 -2.15 6.25 -0.54
CA VAL A 58 -1.02 5.92 0.34
C VAL A 58 0.16 5.37 -0.44
N ALA A 59 -0.07 4.39 -1.32
CA ALA A 59 0.97 3.72 -2.09
C ALA A 59 1.63 4.61 -3.16
N THR A 60 1.00 5.74 -3.50
CA THR A 60 1.57 6.79 -4.36
C THR A 60 2.11 8.00 -3.58
N GLY A 61 2.07 7.93 -2.24
CA GLY A 61 2.52 9.01 -1.35
C GLY A 61 1.69 10.28 -1.40
N ARG A 62 0.52 10.27 -2.07
CA ARG A 62 -0.43 11.39 -2.09
C ARG A 62 -1.11 11.61 -0.74
N ARG A 63 -1.12 10.59 0.12
CA ARG A 63 -1.70 10.65 1.46
C ARG A 63 -0.80 9.93 2.45
N LYS A 64 -0.59 10.54 3.61
CA LYS A 64 0.09 9.88 4.74
C LYS A 64 -0.85 8.88 5.40
N ALA A 65 -0.35 7.69 5.70
CA ALA A 65 -1.11 6.67 6.42
C ALA A 65 -1.27 7.03 7.91
N SER A 66 -2.40 6.67 8.51
CA SER A 66 -2.58 6.69 9.98
C SER A 66 -2.14 5.37 10.59
N ALA A 67 -1.74 5.39 11.87
CA ALA A 67 -1.39 4.17 12.62
C ALA A 67 -2.48 3.09 12.52
N GLU A 68 -3.75 3.46 12.79
CA GLU A 68 -4.91 2.57 12.65
C GLU A 68 -5.02 1.90 11.28
N TRP A 69 -4.64 2.60 10.21
CA TRP A 69 -4.70 2.04 8.86
C TRP A 69 -3.53 1.08 8.60
N ILE A 70 -2.36 1.39 9.15
CA ILE A 70 -1.21 0.48 9.12
C ILE A 70 -1.55 -0.81 9.85
N ASP A 71 -2.15 -0.74 11.04
CA ASP A 71 -2.59 -1.92 11.80
C ASP A 71 -3.61 -2.75 11.03
N LEU A 72 -4.59 -2.08 10.40
CA LEU A 72 -5.59 -2.73 9.56
C LEU A 72 -4.95 -3.48 8.38
N ILE A 73 -4.00 -2.86 7.68
CA ILE A 73 -3.28 -3.55 6.58
C ILE A 73 -2.38 -4.66 7.12
N ALA A 74 -1.69 -4.42 8.22
CA ALA A 74 -0.79 -5.40 8.81
C ALA A 74 -1.53 -6.68 9.21
N ASN A 75 -2.67 -6.53 9.88
CA ASN A 75 -3.53 -7.64 10.25
C ASN A 75 -4.12 -8.34 9.03
N ALA A 76 -4.65 -7.59 8.07
CA ALA A 76 -5.29 -8.16 6.89
C ALA A 76 -4.34 -8.93 5.96
N LEU A 77 -3.07 -8.51 5.90
CA LEU A 77 -2.05 -9.19 5.11
C LEU A 77 -1.27 -10.22 5.93
N ASP A 78 -1.57 -10.40 7.21
CA ASP A 78 -0.79 -11.25 8.12
C ASP A 78 0.72 -10.88 8.04
N LEU A 79 1.02 -9.60 8.28
CA LEU A 79 2.37 -9.09 8.28
C LEU A 79 3.12 -9.55 9.53
N SER A 80 4.39 -9.90 9.35
CA SER A 80 5.28 -10.20 10.46
C SER A 80 5.44 -8.96 11.35
N PRO A 81 5.76 -9.12 12.65
CA PRO A 81 6.01 -7.98 13.53
C PRO A 81 7.03 -6.99 12.95
N GLU A 82 8.09 -7.50 12.32
CA GLU A 82 9.12 -6.68 11.67
C GLU A 82 8.59 -5.88 10.47
N GLU A 83 7.71 -6.47 9.65
CA GLU A 83 7.09 -5.79 8.51
C GLU A 83 6.10 -4.70 8.98
N SER A 84 5.34 -4.99 10.04
CA SER A 84 4.42 -4.03 10.67
C SER A 84 5.17 -2.85 11.30
N GLU A 85 6.21 -3.13 12.09
CA GLU A 85 7.08 -2.10 12.67
C GLU A 85 7.74 -1.23 11.60
N ARG A 86 8.15 -1.83 10.49
CA ARG A 86 8.71 -1.10 9.35
C ARG A 86 7.71 -0.12 8.75
N LEU A 87 6.45 -0.53 8.58
CA LEU A 87 5.39 0.33 8.08
C LEU A 87 5.04 1.47 9.05
N HIS A 88 4.95 1.18 10.35
CA HIS A 88 4.72 2.20 11.39
C HIS A 88 5.86 3.22 11.43
N ARG A 89 7.11 2.75 11.36
CA ARG A 89 8.29 3.62 11.31
C ARG A 89 8.29 4.51 10.08
N ALA A 90 7.93 3.96 8.93
CA ALA A 90 7.82 4.71 7.68
C ALA A 90 6.72 5.78 7.77
N ALA A 91 5.55 5.43 8.28
CA ALA A 91 4.46 6.38 8.51
C ALA A 91 4.88 7.49 9.49
N ALA A 92 5.56 7.14 10.58
CA ALA A 92 6.07 8.12 11.55
C ALA A 92 7.03 9.12 10.90
N LYS A 93 7.99 8.64 10.08
CA LYS A 93 8.89 9.52 9.33
C LYS A 93 8.14 10.45 8.37
N ASP A 94 7.13 9.93 7.66
CA ASP A 94 6.31 10.74 6.76
C ASP A 94 5.55 11.83 7.52
N HIS A 95 5.13 11.58 8.76
CA HIS A 95 4.54 12.59 9.66
C HIS A 95 5.55 13.54 10.28
N GLY A 96 6.85 13.35 10.04
CA GLY A 96 7.92 14.21 10.55
C GLY A 96 8.47 13.79 11.91
N PHE A 97 8.08 12.63 12.43
CA PHE A 97 8.70 12.07 13.63
C PHE A 97 10.13 11.65 13.30
N ARG A 98 11.10 12.27 13.97
CA ARG A 98 12.49 11.81 13.98
C ARG A 98 12.62 10.80 15.10
N ILE A 99 12.89 9.55 14.76
CA ILE A 99 13.28 8.54 15.75
C ILE A 99 14.74 8.85 16.12
N ASP A 100 14.90 9.82 17.00
CA ASP A 100 16.17 10.17 17.62
C ASP A 100 16.36 9.22 18.82
N LEU A 101 16.92 8.03 18.59
CA LEU A 101 17.18 7.03 19.64
C LEU A 101 18.40 7.36 20.51
N THR A 102 18.94 8.60 20.44
CA THR A 102 19.97 9.05 21.37
C THR A 102 19.38 9.63 22.65
N LYS A 103 18.77 8.78 23.47
CA LYS A 103 18.77 9.01 24.93
C LYS A 103 18.68 7.67 25.65
N LYS A 104 19.86 7.13 25.96
CA LYS A 104 20.03 6.14 27.01
C LYS A 104 19.91 6.89 28.36
N PRO A 105 19.14 6.42 29.35
CA PRO A 105 19.13 7.01 30.69
C PRO A 105 20.52 6.96 31.34
#